data_AF-A0A957A8B8-F1
#
_entry.id   AF-A0A957A8B8-F1
#
_cell.length_a   1.000
_cell.length_b   1.000
_cell.length_c   1.000
_cell.angle_alpha   90.00
_cell.angle_beta   90.00
_cell.angle_gamma   90.00
#
_symmetry.space_group_name_H-M   'P 1'
#
loop_
_entity.id
_entity.type
_entity.pdbx_description
1 polymer ?
#
loop_
_entity_poly.entity_id
_entity_poly.type
_entity_poly.pdbx_seq_one_letter_code
_entity_poly.pdbx_strand_id
1 'polypeptide(L)' 'MADRKQFLSRSVDDPQLLALLKEARKQVVTEAMLHEQRVSFAFGNAMNSDKITKESVREASQSIRIRA' A
#
# COMPACT_ATOMS: atom_id res chain seq x y z
N MET A 1 3.21 -10.86 30.48
CA MET A 1 2.77 -9.57 29.90
C MET A 1 4.04 -8.88 29.42
N ALA A 2 4.23 -8.71 28.12
CA ALA A 2 5.44 -8.05 27.61
C ALA A 2 5.47 -6.59 28.08
N ASP A 3 6.61 -6.16 28.65
CA ASP A 3 6.85 -4.78 29.05
C ASP A 3 6.66 -3.87 27.83
N ARG A 4 5.52 -3.16 27.79
CA ARG A 4 5.29 -2.14 26.77
C ARG A 4 6.23 -0.98 27.08
N LYS A 5 7.30 -0.85 26.27
CA LYS A 5 8.15 0.35 26.24
C LYS A 5 7.28 1.53 25.82
N GLN A 6 6.70 2.20 26.81
CA GLN A 6 5.68 3.23 26.63
C GLN A 6 6.24 4.52 26.03
N PHE A 7 7.57 4.69 26.01
CA PHE A 7 8.23 5.88 25.49
C PHE A 7 9.48 5.49 24.70
N LEU A 8 9.31 5.10 23.43
CA LEU A 8 10.38 5.25 22.46
C LEU A 8 10.47 6.75 22.18
N SER A 9 11.57 7.38 22.57
CA SER A 9 11.87 8.75 22.14
C SER A 9 11.87 8.81 20.62
N ARG A 10 11.37 9.91 20.05
CA ARG A 10 11.40 10.11 18.61
C ARG A 10 12.85 9.97 18.13
N SER A 11 13.09 9.04 17.20
CA SER A 11 14.38 8.89 16.54
C SER A 11 14.71 10.16 15.77
N VAL A 12 16.00 10.51 15.70
CA VAL A 12 16.47 11.59 14.83
C VAL A 12 16.05 11.25 13.40
N ASP A 13 15.49 12.24 12.69
CA ASP A 13 15.05 12.04 11.31
C ASP A 13 16.28 11.77 10.42
N ASP A 14 16.22 10.71 9.60
CA ASP A 14 17.29 10.39 8.65
C ASP A 14 17.31 11.42 7.50
N PRO A 15 18.40 12.20 7.33
CA PRO A 15 18.47 13.23 6.31
C PRO A 15 18.39 12.68 4.88
N GLN A 16 18.89 11.46 4.64
CA GLN A 16 18.81 10.82 3.33
C GLN A 16 17.37 10.42 3.01
N LEU A 17 16.66 9.85 3.99
CA LEU A 17 15.24 9.54 3.87
C LEU A 17 14.41 10.80 3.58
N LEU A 18 14.67 11.90 4.31
CA LEU A 18 13.97 13.17 4.08
C LEU A 18 14.21 13.73 2.68
N ALA A 19 15.43 13.62 2.16
CA ALA A 19 15.75 14.02 0.79
C ALA A 19 14.97 13.17 -0.23
N LEU A 20 14.96 11.84 -0.08
CA LEU A 20 14.20 10.93 -0.94
C LEU A 20 12.70 11.21 -0.92
N LEU A 21 12.11 11.42 0.26
CA LEU A 21 10.69 11.76 0.40
C LEU A 21 10.37 13.12 -0.24
N LYS A 22 11.27 14.09 -0.17
CA LYS A 22 11.10 15.39 -0.82
C LYS A 22 11.09 15.26 -2.35
N GLU A 23 11.94 14.41 -2.91
CA GLU A 23 11.95 14.14 -4.35
C GLU A 23 10.73 13.33 -4.78
N ALA A 24 10.35 12.29 -4.03
CA ALA A 24 9.19 11.46 -4.31
C ALA A 24 7.88 12.27 -4.40
N ARG A 25 7.72 13.29 -3.52
CA ARG A 25 6.56 14.19 -3.54
C ARG A 25 6.38 14.99 -4.84
N LYS A 26 7.41 15.13 -5.67
CA LYS A 26 7.33 15.83 -6.95
C LYS A 26 6.75 14.95 -8.06
N GLN A 27 6.67 13.64 -7.86
CA GLN A 27 6.12 12.73 -8.85
C GLN A 27 4.60 12.90 -8.92
N VAL A 28 4.09 13.12 -10.13
CA VAL A 28 2.65 13.11 -10.38
C VAL A 28 2.17 11.66 -10.34
N VAL A 29 1.23 11.38 -9.45
CA VAL A 29 0.61 10.07 -9.32
C VAL A 29 -0.75 10.13 -10.00
N THR A 30 -0.93 9.36 -11.08
CA THR A 30 -2.19 9.33 -11.83
C THR A 30 -3.15 8.30 -11.25
N GLU A 31 -4.44 8.43 -11.57
CA GLU A 31 -5.45 7.43 -11.19
C GLU A 31 -5.13 6.03 -11.73
N ALA A 32 -4.54 5.92 -12.93
CA ALA A 32 -4.11 4.65 -13.50
C ALA A 32 -3.01 3.99 -12.65
N MET A 33 -2.04 4.79 -12.16
CA MET A 33 -0.99 4.30 -11.27
C MET A 33 -1.56 3.84 -9.92
N LEU A 34 -2.45 4.65 -9.31
CA LEU A 34 -3.13 4.27 -8.06
C LEU A 34 -3.98 3.02 -8.23
N HIS A 35 -4.64 2.87 -9.36
CA HIS A 35 -5.42 1.68 -9.68
C HIS A 35 -4.54 0.43 -9.75
N GLU A 36 -3.45 0.45 -10.53
CA GLU A 36 -2.55 -0.70 -10.65
C GLU A 36 -1.83 -1.02 -9.32
N GLN A 37 -1.54 0.00 -8.50
CA GLN A 37 -0.96 -0.22 -7.18
C GLN A 37 -1.95 -0.88 -6.22
N ARG A 38 -3.24 -0.51 -6.26
CA ARG A 38 -4.32 -1.19 -5.51
C ARG A 38 -4.47 -2.65 -5.96
N VAL A 39 -4.40 -2.91 -7.27
CA VAL A 39 -4.44 -4.28 -7.82
C VAL A 39 -3.26 -5.10 -7.30
N SER A 40 -2.05 -4.55 -7.37
CA SER A 40 -0.84 -5.24 -6.89
C SER A 40 -0.87 -5.49 -5.39
N PHE A 41 -1.38 -4.53 -4.61
CA PHE A 41 -1.55 -4.69 -3.17
C PHE A 41 -2.54 -5.81 -2.83
N ALA A 42 -3.72 -5.81 -3.45
CA ALA A 42 -4.73 -6.83 -3.18
C ALA A 42 -4.26 -8.23 -3.61
N PHE A 43 -3.62 -8.37 -4.77
CA PHE A 43 -3.04 -9.64 -5.19
C PHE A 43 -1.89 -10.10 -4.29
N GLY A 44 -0.95 -9.22 -3.94
CA GLY A 44 0.17 -9.54 -3.05
C GLY A 44 -0.27 -9.98 -1.64
N ASN A 45 -1.46 -9.58 -1.21
CA ASN A 45 -2.05 -9.98 0.06
C ASN A 45 -3.07 -11.14 -0.08
N ALA A 46 -3.31 -11.66 -1.28
CA ALA A 46 -4.25 -12.76 -1.53
C ALA A 46 -3.69 -14.15 -1.16
N MET A 47 -2.86 -14.21 -0.11
CA MET A 47 -2.17 -15.43 0.31
C MET A 47 -3.16 -16.60 0.49
N ASN A 48 -2.74 -17.80 0.10
CA ASN A 48 -3.46 -19.07 0.24
C ASN A 48 -4.72 -19.23 -0.63
N SER A 49 -4.87 -18.46 -1.70
CA SER A 49 -5.95 -18.63 -2.67
C SER A 49 -5.42 -18.89 -4.07
N ASP A 50 -5.54 -20.13 -4.55
CA ASP A 50 -5.22 -20.49 -5.94
C ASP A 50 -6.23 -19.92 -6.95
N LYS A 51 -7.34 -19.37 -6.46
CA LYS A 51 -8.43 -18.80 -7.27
C LYS A 51 -8.29 -17.31 -7.53
N ILE A 52 -7.39 -16.62 -6.82
CA ILE A 52 -7.18 -15.18 -6.98
C ILE A 52 -5.94 -14.96 -7.83
N THR A 53 -6.16 -14.49 -9.06
CA THR A 53 -5.08 -14.06 -9.96
C THR A 53 -5.00 -12.55 -9.99
N LYS A 54 -3.83 -12.01 -10.39
CA LYS A 54 -3.68 -10.56 -10.58
C LYS A 54 -4.71 -10.00 -11.58
N GLU A 55 -5.08 -10.78 -12.59
CA GLU A 55 -6.10 -10.41 -13.57
C GLU A 55 -7.49 -10.32 -12.92
N SER A 56 -7.89 -11.34 -12.15
CA SER A 56 -9.19 -11.33 -11.46
C SER A 56 -9.33 -10.15 -10.50
N VAL A 57 -8.22 -9.73 -9.86
CA VAL A 57 -8.20 -8.55 -8.99
C VAL A 57 -8.35 -7.26 -9.81
N ARG A 58 -7.72 -7.18 -10.99
CA ARG A 58 -7.86 -6.05 -11.91
C ARG A 58 -9.28 -5.90 -12.45
N GLU A 59 -9.95 -7.00 -12.75
CA GLU A 59 -11.36 -6.97 -13.16
C GLU A 59 -12.26 -6.52 -11.99
N ALA A 60 -12.05 -7.10 -10.81
CA ALA A 60 -12.86 -6.79 -9.62
C ALA A 60 -12.65 -5.34 -9.12
N SER A 61 -11.47 -4.74 -9.30
CA SER A 61 -11.18 -3.37 -8.83
C SER A 61 -11.92 -2.28 -9.62
N GLN A 62 -12.58 -2.62 -10.74
CA GLN A 62 -13.33 -1.66 -11.57
C GLN A 62 -14.71 -1.33 -11.02
N SER A 63 -15.25 -2.15 -10.12
CA SER A 63 -16.60 -1.94 -9.57
C SER A 63 -16.67 -2.35 -8.11
N ILE A 64 -17.48 -1.64 -7.34
CA ILE A 64 -17.73 -1.98 -5.93
C ILE A 64 -19.11 -2.64 -5.86
N ARG A 65 -19.15 -3.88 -5.34
CA ARG A 65 -20.42 -4.55 -5.07
C ARG A 65 -20.97 -4.08 -3.73
N ILE A 66 -22.04 -3.30 -3.77
CA ILE A 66 -22.80 -2.93 -2.57
C ILE A 66 -23.79 -4.07 -2.30
N ARG A 67 -23.74 -4.65 -1.09
CA ARG A 67 -24.79 -5.58 -0.64
C ARG A 67 -25.97 -4.76 -0.14
N ALA A 68 -27.16 -5.06 -0.64
CA ALA A 68 -28.44 -4.56 -0.13
C ALA A 68 -28.85 -5.33 1.12
#